data_AF-A0A4Q3D825-F1
#
_entry.id   AF-A0A4Q3D825-F1
#
_cell.length_a   1.000
_cell.length_b   1.000
_cell.length_c   1.000
_cell.angle_alpha   90.00
_cell.angle_beta   90.00
_cell.angle_gamma   90.00
#
_symmetry.space_group_name_H-M   'P 1'
#
loop_
_entity.id
_entity.type
_entity.pdbx_description
1 polymer ?
#
loop_
_entity_poly.entity_id
_entity_poly.type
_entity_poly.pdbx_seq_one_letter_code
_entity_poly.pdbx_strand_id
1 'polypeptide(L)'
;MSEILDMIGALREAGQPDAAILQAVIAMESRREHKLAQRREGDRVRQQACRARKNGHVVSRDTETVTRDIPLDGLPSTSLSSDLLLSLSAPPTDDNPHGKFQDLQRAHGAEILAICRKRADGAMAALPSMHDITPILRLLAPAAGEPCDLEADILPVIDRKVAEALNKRVPIRSWEWVRELALRNRDRRLSGNPKTEKINDSVGAKKPQRPGPSHPHAVGGHRAQHNGSHFIAAALRRIREGQQHDAIPDPSSDT
;
A
#
# COMPACT_ATOMS: atom_id res chain seq x y z
N MET A 1 1.86 -26.97 -9.05
CA MET A 1 2.04 -26.66 -10.47
C MET A 1 1.54 -27.79 -11.36
N SER A 2 1.79 -29.06 -11.05
CA SER A 2 1.25 -30.21 -11.82
C SER A 2 -0.27 -30.13 -12.03
N GLU A 3 -1.05 -29.98 -10.95
CA GLU A 3 -2.52 -29.97 -11.01
C GLU A 3 -3.12 -28.89 -11.95
N ILE A 4 -2.44 -27.75 -12.09
CA ILE A 4 -2.92 -26.64 -12.95
C ILE A 4 -2.75 -27.01 -14.43
N LEU A 5 -1.62 -27.62 -14.77
CA LEU A 5 -1.32 -28.02 -16.14
C LEU A 5 -2.23 -29.18 -16.57
N ASP A 6 -2.49 -30.12 -15.66
CA ASP A 6 -3.41 -31.24 -15.89
C ASP A 6 -4.84 -30.74 -16.15
N MET A 7 -5.32 -29.77 -15.37
CA MET A 7 -6.63 -29.15 -15.58
C MET A 7 -6.70 -28.37 -16.90
N ILE A 8 -5.66 -27.61 -17.27
CA ILE A 8 -5.60 -26.88 -18.55
C ILE A 8 -5.64 -27.86 -19.72
N GLY A 9 -4.90 -28.98 -19.63
CA GLY A 9 -4.92 -30.05 -20.63
C GLY A 9 -6.33 -30.62 -20.82
N ALA A 10 -6.99 -31.02 -19.73
CA ALA A 10 -8.35 -31.56 -19.75
C ALA A 10 -9.37 -30.58 -20.34
N LEU A 11 -9.28 -29.28 -20.02
CA LEU A 11 -10.20 -28.27 -20.56
C LEU A 11 -9.95 -28.01 -22.06
N ARG A 12 -8.69 -28.07 -22.53
CA ARG A 12 -8.37 -27.99 -23.96
C ARG A 12 -8.90 -29.19 -24.73
N GLU A 13 -8.73 -30.40 -24.19
CA GLU A 13 -9.27 -31.64 -24.78
C GLU A 13 -10.80 -31.61 -24.85
N ALA A 14 -11.47 -30.96 -23.88
CA ALA A 14 -12.90 -30.75 -23.88
C ALA A 14 -13.39 -29.62 -24.83
N GLY A 15 -12.50 -29.03 -25.63
CA GLY A 15 -12.84 -27.98 -26.60
C GLY A 15 -13.30 -26.66 -25.96
N GLN A 16 -12.95 -26.41 -24.69
CA GLN A 16 -13.33 -25.18 -24.02
C GLN A 16 -12.59 -23.98 -24.63
N PRO A 17 -13.26 -22.81 -24.79
CA PRO A 17 -12.60 -21.61 -25.28
C PRO A 17 -11.53 -21.14 -24.29
N ASP A 18 -10.44 -20.55 -24.80
CA ASP A 18 -9.32 -20.08 -23.95
C ASP A 18 -9.78 -19.13 -22.83
N ALA A 19 -10.84 -18.35 -23.05
CA ALA A 19 -11.43 -17.48 -22.04
C ALA A 19 -12.00 -18.28 -20.84
N ALA A 20 -12.66 -19.41 -21.07
CA ALA A 20 -13.17 -20.28 -20.01
C ALA A 20 -12.03 -20.96 -19.25
N ILE A 21 -10.97 -21.37 -19.96
CA ILE A 21 -9.76 -21.94 -19.36
C ILE A 21 -9.10 -20.93 -18.41
N LEU A 22 -8.95 -19.68 -18.85
CA LEU A 22 -8.39 -18.60 -18.01
C LEU A 22 -9.23 -18.36 -16.76
N GLN A 23 -10.57 -18.30 -16.89
CA GLN A 23 -11.46 -18.14 -15.74
C GLN A 23 -11.34 -19.30 -14.75
N ALA A 24 -11.23 -20.54 -15.23
CA ALA A 24 -11.04 -21.71 -14.38
C ALA A 24 -9.71 -21.64 -13.60
N VAL A 25 -8.62 -21.19 -14.24
CA VAL A 25 -7.31 -21.01 -13.58
C VAL A 25 -7.38 -19.93 -12.52
N ILE A 26 -8.00 -18.78 -12.80
CA ILE A 26 -8.18 -17.68 -11.84
C ILE A 26 -9.00 -18.15 -10.63
N ALA A 27 -10.10 -18.85 -10.85
CA ALA A 27 -10.95 -19.38 -9.78
C ALA A 27 -10.22 -20.41 -8.92
N MET A 28 -9.36 -21.23 -9.51
CA MET A 28 -8.55 -22.21 -8.78
C MET A 28 -7.47 -21.54 -7.91
N GLU A 29 -6.72 -20.56 -8.45
CA GLU A 29 -5.73 -19.81 -7.66
C GLU A 29 -6.41 -19.02 -6.53
N SER A 30 -7.57 -18.40 -6.79
CA SER A 30 -8.35 -17.71 -5.76
C SER A 30 -8.76 -18.66 -4.61
N ARG A 31 -9.20 -19.89 -4.94
CA ARG A 31 -9.51 -20.92 -3.93
C ARG A 31 -8.26 -21.37 -3.16
N ARG A 32 -7.11 -21.45 -3.82
CA ARG A 32 -5.83 -21.81 -3.19
C ARG A 32 -5.38 -20.74 -2.21
N GLU A 33 -5.47 -19.47 -2.58
CA GLU A 33 -5.16 -18.33 -1.70
C GLU A 33 -6.09 -18.31 -0.49
N HIS A 34 -7.39 -18.52 -0.68
CA HIS A 34 -8.35 -18.61 0.42
C HIS A 34 -8.01 -19.75 1.40
N LYS A 35 -7.66 -20.95 0.90
CA LYS A 35 -7.20 -22.06 1.75
C LYS A 35 -5.92 -21.73 2.52
N LEU A 36 -4.98 -21.02 1.91
CA LEU A 36 -3.76 -20.57 2.58
C LEU A 36 -4.04 -19.53 3.66
N ALA A 37 -4.97 -18.59 3.40
CA ALA A 37 -5.41 -17.62 4.39
C ALA A 37 -6.06 -18.29 5.61
N GLN A 38 -6.95 -19.28 5.40
CA GLN A 38 -7.54 -20.06 6.49
C GLN A 38 -6.49 -20.80 7.33
N ARG A 39 -5.47 -21.39 6.69
CA ARG A 39 -4.36 -22.05 7.40
C ARG A 39 -3.57 -21.05 8.27
N ARG A 40 -3.25 -19.88 7.71
CA ARG A 40 -2.56 -18.81 8.46
C ARG A 40 -3.35 -18.35 9.67
N GLU A 41 -4.66 -18.24 9.55
CA GLU A 41 -5.52 -17.85 10.68
C GLU A 41 -5.58 -18.95 11.75
N GLY A 42 -5.70 -20.22 11.35
CA GLY A 42 -5.60 -21.34 12.28
C GLY A 42 -4.25 -21.39 13.02
N ASP A 43 -3.16 -21.05 12.34
CA ASP A 43 -1.82 -20.96 12.96
C ASP A 43 -1.71 -19.78 13.94
N ARG A 44 -2.32 -18.63 13.62
CA ARG A 44 -2.40 -17.48 14.54
C ARG A 44 -3.17 -17.82 15.81
N VAL A 45 -4.33 -18.46 15.69
CA VAL A 45 -5.14 -18.89 16.85
C VAL A 45 -4.35 -19.87 17.72
N ARG A 46 -3.67 -20.84 17.10
CA ARG A 46 -2.78 -21.78 17.82
C ARG A 46 -1.63 -21.04 18.52
N GLN A 47 -1.00 -20.08 17.86
CA GLN A 47 0.08 -19.30 18.44
C GLN A 47 -0.41 -18.44 19.62
N GLN A 48 -1.60 -17.84 19.52
CA GLN A 48 -2.22 -17.07 20.60
C GLN A 48 -2.55 -17.96 21.80
N ALA A 49 -3.11 -19.15 21.59
CA ALA A 49 -3.37 -20.13 22.64
C ALA A 49 -2.07 -20.58 23.34
N CYS A 50 -1.00 -20.84 22.58
CA CYS A 50 0.32 -21.16 23.15
C CYS A 50 0.90 -20.01 23.98
N ARG A 51 0.71 -18.75 23.56
CA ARG A 51 1.14 -17.56 24.33
C ARG A 51 0.34 -17.41 25.63
N ALA A 52 -0.97 -17.60 25.60
CA ALA A 52 -1.83 -17.53 26.79
C ALA A 52 -1.40 -18.55 27.86
N ARG A 53 -1.11 -19.79 27.45
CA ARG A 53 -0.60 -20.84 28.35
C ARG A 53 0.75 -20.48 28.99
N LYS A 54 1.68 -19.91 28.21
CA LYS A 54 3.00 -19.51 28.74
C LYS A 54 2.93 -18.39 29.76
N ASN A 55 1.94 -17.52 29.67
CA ASN A 55 1.79 -16.37 30.56
C ASN A 55 0.98 -16.68 31.83
N GLY A 56 0.70 -17.95 32.13
CA GLY A 56 -0.04 -18.34 33.34
C GLY A 56 -1.51 -17.89 33.35
N HIS A 57 -2.03 -17.39 32.22
CA HIS A 57 -3.43 -16.97 32.11
C HIS A 57 -4.28 -18.20 31.82
N VAL A 58 -4.67 -18.90 32.88
CA VAL A 58 -5.76 -19.87 32.84
C VAL A 58 -7.02 -19.06 32.57
N VAL A 59 -7.47 -19.05 31.31
CA VAL A 59 -8.79 -18.54 30.96
C VAL A 59 -9.79 -19.56 31.52
N SER A 60 -10.13 -19.42 32.81
CA SER A 60 -11.28 -20.08 33.40
C SER A 60 -12.51 -19.63 32.63
N ARG A 61 -13.20 -20.61 32.05
CA ARG A 61 -14.34 -20.44 31.17
C ARG A 61 -15.62 -20.30 32.00
N ASP A 62 -15.65 -19.31 32.89
CA ASP A 62 -16.80 -19.00 33.73
C ASP A 62 -17.15 -17.51 33.57
N THR A 63 -17.81 -17.17 32.46
CA THR A 63 -18.49 -15.87 32.35
C THR A 63 -19.94 -16.06 32.77
N GLU A 64 -20.19 -16.07 34.07
CA GLU A 64 -21.49 -15.70 34.61
C GLU A 64 -21.65 -14.18 34.45
N THR A 65 -22.58 -13.77 33.61
CA THR A 65 -23.06 -12.40 33.49
C THR A 65 -23.75 -12.01 34.80
N VAL A 66 -23.00 -11.35 35.70
CA VAL A 66 -23.57 -10.67 36.86
C VAL A 66 -23.95 -9.24 36.44
N THR A 67 -25.23 -9.07 36.13
CA THR A 67 -25.88 -7.77 36.00
C THR A 67 -25.91 -7.14 37.39
N ARG A 68 -25.05 -6.16 37.65
CA ARG A 68 -25.15 -5.32 38.85
C ARG A 68 -25.96 -4.08 38.50
N ASP A 69 -27.17 -4.04 39.04
CA ASP A 69 -27.98 -2.83 39.13
C ASP A 69 -27.22 -1.75 39.90
N ILE A 70 -26.98 -0.61 39.26
CA ILE A 70 -26.40 0.58 39.87
C ILE A 70 -27.57 1.45 40.34
N PRO A 71 -27.71 1.72 41.66
CA PRO A 71 -28.73 2.62 42.15
C PRO A 71 -28.41 4.07 41.72
N LEU A 72 -29.34 4.66 40.96
CA LEU A 72 -29.40 6.07 40.61
C LEU A 72 -29.99 6.85 41.79
N ASP A 73 -29.17 7.24 42.76
CA ASP A 73 -29.59 8.22 43.78
C ASP A 73 -28.49 9.24 44.03
N GLY A 74 -28.81 10.51 43.83
CA GLY A 74 -28.05 11.64 44.36
C GLY A 74 -27.23 12.44 43.35
N LEU A 75 -27.87 13.11 42.40
CA LEU A 75 -27.27 14.30 41.77
C LEU A 75 -27.72 15.55 42.53
N PRO A 76 -26.80 16.36 43.10
CA PRO A 76 -27.16 17.64 43.70
C PRO A 76 -27.59 18.64 42.62
N SER A 77 -28.80 19.20 42.78
CA SER A 77 -29.29 20.34 42.01
C SER A 77 -28.43 21.57 42.28
N THR A 78 -27.35 21.75 41.52
CA THR A 78 -26.65 23.03 41.46
C THR A 78 -27.37 23.93 40.46
N SER A 79 -28.13 24.87 41.01
CA SER A 79 -28.68 26.08 40.38
C SER A 79 -27.66 26.70 39.42
N LEU A 80 -27.90 26.56 38.11
CA LEU A 80 -27.14 27.26 37.06
C LEU A 80 -27.64 28.70 36.99
N SER A 81 -26.77 29.63 37.41
CA SER A 81 -26.95 31.07 37.27
C SER A 81 -27.01 31.45 35.79
N SER A 82 -28.06 32.15 35.39
CA SER A 82 -28.39 32.49 33.98
C SER A 82 -27.61 33.66 33.38
N ASP A 83 -26.50 34.11 34.00
CA ASP A 83 -25.87 35.41 33.69
C ASP A 83 -24.63 35.36 32.77
N LEU A 84 -24.42 34.27 32.00
CA LEU A 84 -23.30 34.16 31.05
C LEU A 84 -23.75 33.99 29.59
N LEU A 85 -24.80 34.70 29.17
CA LEU A 85 -25.41 34.56 27.84
C LEU A 85 -24.99 35.62 26.79
N LEU A 86 -23.90 36.36 26.99
CA LEU A 86 -23.47 37.40 26.03
C LEU A 86 -21.95 37.49 25.83
N SER A 87 -21.24 36.37 25.82
CA SER A 87 -19.83 36.35 25.37
C SER A 87 -19.75 35.78 23.95
N LEU A 88 -19.84 36.70 22.98
CA LEU A 88 -19.43 36.63 21.58
C LEU A 88 -19.13 35.23 21.02
N SER A 89 -20.08 34.75 20.22
CA SER A 89 -19.92 33.73 19.18
C SER A 89 -18.92 34.20 18.11
N ALA A 90 -17.63 34.14 18.41
CA ALA A 90 -16.64 33.94 17.37
C ALA A 90 -16.72 32.47 16.93
N PRO A 91 -16.89 32.15 15.63
CA PRO A 91 -16.81 30.77 15.19
C PRO A 91 -15.47 30.21 15.67
N PRO A 92 -15.42 29.00 16.27
CA PRO A 92 -14.15 28.39 16.62
C PRO A 92 -13.35 28.29 15.34
N THR A 93 -12.33 29.13 15.20
CA THR A 93 -11.28 28.94 14.21
C THR A 93 -10.52 27.72 14.68
N ASP A 94 -11.07 26.55 14.37
CA ASP A 94 -10.58 25.23 14.73
C ASP A 94 -9.35 24.88 13.86
N ASP A 95 -8.42 25.83 13.78
CA ASP A 95 -7.09 25.67 13.20
C ASP A 95 -6.17 25.07 14.25
N ASN A 96 -6.62 23.98 14.89
CA ASN A 96 -5.71 23.13 15.65
C ASN A 96 -5.08 22.12 14.69
N PRO A 97 -3.86 22.38 14.16
CA PRO A 97 -3.21 21.48 13.21
C PRO A 97 -2.95 20.09 13.81
N HIS A 98 -2.90 19.97 15.14
CA HIS A 98 -2.72 18.69 15.82
C HIS A 98 -3.95 17.78 15.72
N GLY A 99 -5.16 18.32 15.62
CA GLY A 99 -6.39 17.54 15.45
C GLY A 99 -6.41 16.81 14.11
N LYS A 100 -6.14 17.56 13.03
CA LYS A 100 -6.11 17.05 11.64
C LYS A 100 -5.15 15.87 11.47
N PHE A 101 -3.97 15.93 12.09
CA PHE A 101 -3.00 14.82 12.05
C PHE A 101 -3.52 13.55 12.73
N GLN A 102 -4.11 13.67 13.92
CA GLN A 102 -4.61 12.51 14.66
C GLN A 102 -5.80 11.87 13.93
N ASP A 103 -6.68 12.67 13.36
CA ASP A 103 -7.85 12.16 12.62
C ASP A 103 -7.42 11.45 11.35
N LEU A 104 -6.46 11.99 10.59
CA LEU A 104 -5.87 11.32 9.44
C LEU A 104 -5.20 9.99 9.85
N GLN A 105 -4.47 9.99 10.96
CA GLN A 105 -3.81 8.80 11.49
C GLN A 105 -4.83 7.70 11.85
N ARG A 106 -5.94 8.05 12.51
CA ARG A 106 -7.00 7.10 12.90
C ARG A 106 -7.80 6.60 11.70
N ALA A 107 -8.15 7.48 10.77
CA ALA A 107 -9.03 7.13 9.65
C ALA A 107 -8.28 6.39 8.53
N HIS A 108 -7.06 6.82 8.18
CA HIS A 108 -6.39 6.39 6.95
C HIS A 108 -4.96 5.87 7.16
N GLY A 109 -4.41 5.94 8.37
CA GLY A 109 -3.01 5.56 8.62
C GLY A 109 -2.66 4.13 8.18
N ALA A 110 -3.58 3.17 8.40
CA ALA A 110 -3.38 1.78 8.01
C ALA A 110 -3.41 1.58 6.49
N GLU A 111 -4.30 2.27 5.78
CA GLU A 111 -4.43 2.21 4.32
C GLU A 111 -3.22 2.85 3.63
N ILE A 112 -2.81 4.03 4.09
CA ILE A 112 -1.62 4.74 3.58
C ILE A 112 -0.37 3.88 3.78
N LEU A 113 -0.23 3.25 4.96
CA LEU A 113 0.87 2.32 5.23
C LEU A 113 0.83 1.12 4.28
N ALA A 114 -0.35 0.53 4.03
CA ALA A 114 -0.49 -0.60 3.12
C ALA A 114 -0.09 -0.24 1.68
N ILE A 115 -0.50 0.94 1.18
CA ILE A 115 -0.13 1.45 -0.14
C ILE A 115 1.38 1.65 -0.24
N CYS A 116 1.98 2.35 0.74
CA CYS A 116 3.42 2.64 0.75
C CYS A 116 4.24 1.34 0.83
N ARG A 117 3.81 0.37 1.65
CA ARG A 117 4.46 -0.94 1.76
C ARG A 117 4.36 -1.77 0.50
N LYS A 118 3.19 -1.82 -0.12
CA LYS A 118 2.97 -2.53 -1.38
C LYS A 118 3.90 -2.01 -2.47
N ARG A 119 4.10 -0.68 -2.51
CA ARG A 119 4.97 -0.03 -3.48
C ARG A 119 6.46 -0.21 -3.17
N ALA A 120 6.80 -0.29 -1.88
CA ALA A 120 8.15 -0.57 -1.40
C ALA A 120 8.54 -2.06 -1.39
N ASP A 121 7.64 -2.96 -1.81
CA ASP A 121 7.80 -4.40 -1.68
C ASP A 121 9.09 -4.90 -2.36
N GLY A 122 9.70 -5.92 -1.76
CA GLY A 122 11.00 -6.47 -2.19
C GLY A 122 12.24 -5.61 -1.91
N ALA A 123 12.09 -4.32 -1.56
CA ALA A 123 13.20 -3.43 -1.19
C ALA A 123 13.26 -3.07 0.30
N MET A 124 12.21 -3.39 1.08
CA MET A 124 12.16 -3.07 2.51
C MET A 124 12.96 -4.05 3.37
N ALA A 125 13.61 -3.54 4.41
CA ALA A 125 14.12 -4.34 5.50
C ALA A 125 12.99 -4.80 6.43
N ALA A 126 13.11 -5.99 7.00
CA ALA A 126 12.19 -6.50 8.02
C ALA A 126 12.46 -5.86 9.40
N LEU A 127 12.36 -4.53 9.48
CA LEU A 127 12.62 -3.75 10.69
C LEU A 127 11.32 -3.15 11.27
N PRO A 128 11.19 -3.03 12.60
CA PRO A 128 10.03 -2.38 13.23
C PRO A 128 9.79 -0.95 12.75
N SER A 129 10.86 -0.20 12.43
CA SER A 129 10.80 1.15 11.86
C SER A 129 10.03 1.23 10.55
N MET A 130 9.91 0.13 9.80
CA MET A 130 9.10 0.08 8.57
C MET A 130 7.59 -0.05 8.85
N HIS A 131 7.20 -0.24 10.12
CA HIS A 131 5.79 -0.20 10.55
C HIS A 131 5.36 1.21 10.99
N ASP A 132 6.30 2.12 11.22
CA ASP A 132 5.99 3.48 11.65
C ASP A 132 5.67 4.38 10.45
N ILE A 133 4.38 4.62 10.20
CA ILE A 133 3.92 5.49 9.10
C ILE A 133 4.00 6.98 9.45
N THR A 134 4.32 7.34 10.70
CA THR A 134 4.33 8.72 11.20
C THR A 134 5.10 9.70 10.31
N PRO A 135 6.30 9.36 9.77
CA PRO A 135 7.02 10.27 8.89
C PRO A 135 6.24 10.63 7.61
N ILE A 136 5.50 9.69 7.03
CA ILE A 136 4.68 9.93 5.84
C ILE A 136 3.44 10.75 6.21
N LEU A 137 2.77 10.42 7.32
CA LEU A 137 1.60 11.19 7.76
C LEU A 137 1.94 12.66 8.03
N ARG A 138 3.13 12.94 8.55
CA ARG A 138 3.60 14.32 8.77
C ARG A 138 3.83 15.10 7.47
N LEU A 139 4.02 14.42 6.34
CA LEU A 139 4.07 15.04 5.01
C LEU A 139 2.67 15.34 4.48
N LEU A 140 1.71 14.45 4.74
CA LEU A 140 0.32 14.56 4.28
C LEU A 140 -0.51 15.54 5.13
N ALA A 141 -0.18 15.69 6.41
CA ALA A 141 -0.81 16.62 7.33
C ALA A 141 0.29 17.39 8.12
N PRO A 142 1.01 18.31 7.45
CA PRO A 142 2.03 19.09 8.11
C PRO A 142 1.40 20.09 9.09
N ALA A 143 2.12 20.41 10.16
CA ALA A 143 1.67 21.44 11.10
C ALA A 143 1.62 22.84 10.48
N ALA A 144 2.42 23.07 9.42
CA ALA A 144 2.48 24.32 8.68
C ALA A 144 2.83 24.07 7.20
N GLY A 145 2.30 24.92 6.33
CA GLY A 145 2.50 24.86 4.88
C GLY A 145 1.56 23.87 4.17
N GLU A 146 1.65 23.84 2.85
CA GLU A 146 0.85 22.96 2.01
C GLU A 146 1.19 21.48 2.24
N PRO A 147 0.20 20.57 2.30
CA PRO A 147 0.44 19.14 2.40
C PRO A 147 1.08 18.58 1.13
N CYS A 148 1.88 17.53 1.29
CA CYS A 148 2.30 16.69 0.19
C CYS A 148 1.10 15.92 -0.36
N ASP A 149 1.08 15.75 -1.67
CA ASP A 149 0.15 14.84 -2.34
C ASP A 149 0.73 13.41 -2.31
N LEU A 150 -0.08 12.44 -1.89
CA LEU A 150 0.37 11.05 -1.80
C LEU A 150 0.83 10.51 -3.16
N GLU A 151 0.05 10.73 -4.22
CA GLU A 151 0.28 10.15 -5.55
C GLU A 151 1.34 10.90 -6.36
N ALA A 152 1.34 12.23 -6.28
CA ALA A 152 2.22 13.09 -7.06
C ALA A 152 3.58 13.34 -6.36
N ASP A 153 3.61 13.44 -5.03
CA ASP A 153 4.81 13.84 -4.31
C ASP A 153 5.51 12.65 -3.64
N ILE A 154 4.77 11.77 -2.95
CA ILE A 154 5.32 10.73 -2.07
C ILE A 154 5.59 9.41 -2.81
N LEU A 155 4.60 8.85 -3.48
CA LEU A 155 4.73 7.54 -4.10
C LEU A 155 5.80 7.47 -5.22
N PRO A 156 6.03 8.50 -6.05
CA PRO A 156 7.12 8.50 -7.03
C PRO A 156 8.51 8.49 -6.38
N VAL A 157 8.64 9.12 -5.20
CA VAL A 157 9.87 9.07 -4.40
C VAL A 157 10.11 7.65 -3.90
N ILE A 158 9.05 6.95 -3.51
CA ILE A 158 9.13 5.56 -3.10
C ILE A 158 9.63 4.68 -4.25
N ASP A 159 9.03 4.79 -5.43
CA ASP A 159 9.46 4.03 -6.62
C ASP A 159 10.95 4.23 -6.94
N ARG A 160 11.39 5.50 -6.94
CA ARG A 160 12.79 5.85 -7.22
C ARG A 160 13.76 5.18 -6.25
N LYS A 161 13.39 5.10 -4.98
CA LYS A 161 14.24 4.60 -3.91
C LYS A 161 14.19 3.09 -3.77
N VAL A 162 13.07 2.47 -4.14
CA VAL A 162 13.00 1.01 -4.38
C VAL A 162 13.98 0.63 -5.49
N ALA A 163 13.95 1.33 -6.62
CA ALA A 163 14.90 1.07 -7.71
C ALA A 163 16.36 1.27 -7.26
N GLU A 164 16.65 2.31 -6.50
CA GLU A 164 17.98 2.57 -5.93
C GLU A 164 18.42 1.45 -4.97
N ALA A 165 17.54 1.03 -4.06
CA ALA A 165 17.79 -0.02 -3.06
C ALA A 165 18.07 -1.37 -3.73
N LEU A 166 17.28 -1.74 -4.73
CA LEU A 166 17.46 -2.97 -5.50
C LEU A 166 18.79 -2.95 -6.29
N ASN A 167 19.14 -1.83 -6.92
CA ASN A 167 20.39 -1.69 -7.66
C ASN A 167 21.62 -1.77 -6.74
N LYS A 168 21.57 -1.09 -5.59
CA LYS A 168 22.68 -1.07 -4.62
C LYS A 168 22.72 -2.30 -3.71
N ARG A 169 21.68 -3.14 -3.72
CA ARG A 169 21.44 -4.24 -2.77
C ARG A 169 21.47 -3.77 -1.31
N VAL A 170 21.02 -2.55 -1.05
CA VAL A 170 20.90 -1.99 0.30
C VAL A 170 19.42 -1.77 0.59
N PRO A 171 18.84 -2.52 1.54
CA PRO A 171 17.41 -2.44 1.81
C PRO A 171 17.03 -1.12 2.49
N ILE A 172 15.79 -0.70 2.27
CA ILE A 172 15.19 0.47 2.88
C ILE A 172 14.91 0.20 4.36
N ARG A 173 15.34 1.10 5.27
CA ARG A 173 15.31 0.86 6.73
C ARG A 173 14.36 1.76 7.53
N SER A 174 13.90 2.87 6.99
CA SER A 174 12.96 3.79 7.65
C SER A 174 12.11 4.47 6.59
N TRP A 175 11.13 5.30 6.95
CA TRP A 175 10.42 6.17 5.99
C TRP A 175 11.03 7.58 5.89
N GLU A 176 11.99 7.91 6.75
CA GLU A 176 12.55 9.26 6.87
C GLU A 176 13.27 9.75 5.60
N TRP A 177 13.86 8.84 4.81
CA TRP A 177 14.50 9.20 3.54
C TRP A 177 13.52 9.70 2.47
N VAL A 178 12.22 9.40 2.61
CA VAL A 178 11.18 9.90 1.70
C VAL A 178 11.03 11.41 1.87
N ARG A 179 11.22 11.92 3.10
CA ARG A 179 10.86 13.27 3.52
C ARG A 179 11.43 14.37 2.63
N GLU A 180 12.74 14.41 2.45
CA GLU A 180 13.39 15.49 1.70
C GLU A 180 12.99 15.50 0.21
N LEU A 181 12.94 14.32 -0.41
CA LEU A 181 12.57 14.19 -1.82
C LEU A 181 11.08 14.48 -2.05
N ALA A 182 10.20 14.05 -1.14
CA ALA A 182 8.77 14.35 -1.22
C ALA A 182 8.50 15.86 -1.08
N LEU A 183 9.19 16.55 -0.17
CA LEU A 183 9.10 18.01 -0.06
C LEU A 183 9.59 18.70 -1.33
N ARG A 184 10.69 18.23 -1.94
CA ARG A 184 11.16 18.77 -3.24
C ARG A 184 10.14 18.56 -4.37
N ASN A 185 9.45 17.41 -4.39
CA ASN A 185 8.39 17.18 -5.37
C ASN A 185 7.19 18.11 -5.14
N ARG A 186 6.77 18.28 -3.88
CA ARG A 186 5.72 19.22 -3.50
C ARG A 186 6.06 20.65 -3.92
N ASP A 187 7.25 21.12 -3.57
CA ASP A 187 7.66 22.50 -3.88
C ASP A 187 7.77 22.72 -5.41
N ARG A 188 8.17 21.68 -6.17
CA ARG A 188 8.15 21.68 -7.64
C ARG A 188 6.74 21.75 -8.21
N ARG A 189 5.80 20.99 -7.65
CA ARG A 189 4.38 21.02 -8.01
C ARG A 189 3.76 22.39 -7.72
N LEU A 190 4.00 22.94 -6.53
CA LEU A 190 3.47 24.23 -6.09
C LEU A 190 4.07 25.43 -6.84
N SER A 191 5.32 25.34 -7.30
CA SER A 191 5.93 26.37 -8.14
C SER A 191 5.40 26.41 -9.58
N GLY A 192 4.38 25.62 -9.91
CA GLY A 192 3.75 25.62 -11.24
C GLY A 192 4.67 25.11 -12.35
N ASN A 193 5.76 24.43 -11.99
CA ASN A 193 6.74 23.92 -12.94
C ASN A 193 6.79 22.40 -12.87
N PRO A 194 5.72 21.69 -13.30
CA PRO A 194 5.73 20.24 -13.41
C PRO A 194 6.58 19.86 -14.62
N LYS A 195 7.91 20.06 -14.51
CA LYS A 195 8.84 19.27 -15.30
C LYS A 195 8.64 17.85 -14.79
N THR A 196 7.74 17.14 -15.47
CA THR A 196 7.84 15.70 -15.68
C THR A 196 9.26 15.52 -16.17
N GLU A 197 10.17 15.20 -15.23
CA GLU A 197 11.35 14.45 -15.59
C GLU A 197 10.76 13.22 -16.24
N LYS A 198 10.62 13.26 -17.57
CA LYS A 198 10.66 12.05 -18.37
C LYS A 198 11.87 11.35 -17.80
N ILE A 199 11.61 10.27 -17.07
CA ILE A 199 12.62 9.31 -16.64
C ILE A 199 13.11 8.77 -17.97
N ASN A 200 13.91 9.57 -18.68
CA ASN A 200 14.57 9.17 -19.86
C ASN A 200 15.51 8.10 -19.34
N ASP A 201 15.40 6.94 -19.96
CA ASP A 201 16.36 5.85 -19.97
C ASP A 201 17.74 6.31 -20.50
N SER A 202 18.17 7.52 -20.18
CA SER A 202 19.50 8.08 -20.34
C SER A 202 20.48 7.53 -19.31
N VAL A 203 20.33 6.25 -18.94
CA VAL A 203 21.48 5.35 -18.81
C VAL A 203 21.75 4.72 -20.19
N GLY A 204 21.58 5.52 -21.25
CA GLY A 204 22.27 5.34 -22.51
C GLY A 204 23.76 5.49 -22.24
N ALA A 205 24.38 4.34 -21.97
CA ALA A 205 25.78 4.03 -22.20
C ALA A 205 26.64 5.24 -22.60
N LYS A 206 27.35 5.82 -21.64
CA LYS A 206 28.70 6.29 -21.97
C LYS A 206 29.46 5.05 -22.41
N LYS A 207 29.46 4.77 -23.72
CA LYS A 207 30.44 3.88 -24.35
C LYS A 207 31.80 4.36 -23.82
N PRO A 208 32.58 3.53 -23.12
CA PRO A 208 33.98 3.85 -22.95
C PRO A 208 34.54 3.96 -24.36
N GLN A 209 35.03 5.15 -24.71
CA GLN A 209 35.76 5.37 -25.95
C GLN A 209 37.06 4.58 -25.79
N ARG A 210 37.01 3.32 -26.24
CA ARG A 210 38.15 2.42 -26.30
C ARG A 210 39.10 3.01 -27.34
N PRO A 211 40.35 3.39 -27.00
CA PRO A 211 41.37 3.57 -28.02
C PRO A 211 41.56 2.24 -28.76
N GLY A 212 41.80 2.35 -30.06
CA GLY A 212 41.89 1.23 -31.00
C GLY A 212 43.02 0.23 -30.72
N PRO A 213 43.15 -0.80 -31.59
CA PRO A 213 43.46 -2.16 -31.20
C PRO A 213 44.92 -2.56 -31.42
N SER A 214 45.41 -3.48 -30.59
CA SER A 214 46.38 -4.50 -31.02
C SER A 214 46.15 -5.83 -30.29
N HIS A 215 45.85 -6.83 -31.13
CA HIS A 215 45.88 -8.28 -30.94
C HIS A 215 44.67 -9.09 -30.41
N PRO A 216 44.41 -10.25 -31.06
CA PRO A 216 43.30 -11.13 -30.74
C PRO A 216 43.74 -12.22 -29.76
N HIS A 217 42.88 -12.56 -28.80
CA HIS A 217 42.73 -13.94 -28.35
C HIS A 217 41.29 -14.17 -27.92
N ALA A 218 40.75 -15.27 -28.45
CA ALA A 218 39.44 -15.80 -28.19
C ALA A 218 39.24 -16.18 -26.70
N VAL A 219 37.98 -16.20 -26.26
CA VAL A 219 37.25 -17.40 -25.80
C VAL A 219 36.04 -16.96 -24.94
N GLY A 220 34.85 -17.37 -25.41
CA GLY A 220 33.78 -18.01 -24.63
C GLY A 220 33.12 -17.27 -23.46
N GLY A 221 31.82 -17.00 -23.58
CA GLY A 221 30.98 -16.71 -22.42
C GLY A 221 29.56 -16.29 -22.78
N HIS A 222 28.68 -17.26 -23.04
CA HIS A 222 27.24 -17.02 -23.15
C HIS A 222 26.68 -16.47 -21.83
N ARG A 223 26.01 -15.31 -21.88
CA ARG A 223 25.19 -14.80 -20.78
C ARG A 223 23.79 -14.50 -21.29
N ALA A 224 22.83 -15.25 -20.76
CA ALA A 224 21.42 -15.15 -21.07
C ALA A 224 20.86 -13.75 -20.75
N GLN A 225 20.08 -13.23 -21.69
CA GLN A 225 19.30 -12.00 -21.57
C GLN A 225 18.12 -12.23 -20.62
N HIS A 226 18.06 -11.46 -19.54
CA HIS A 226 16.88 -11.36 -18.68
C HIS A 226 15.93 -10.30 -19.26
N ASN A 227 15.01 -10.72 -20.13
CA ASN A 227 13.91 -9.87 -20.64
C ASN A 227 12.65 -10.03 -19.76
N GLY A 228 12.76 -9.74 -18.46
CA GLY A 228 11.69 -9.95 -17.48
C GLY A 228 10.83 -8.74 -17.12
N SER A 229 11.19 -7.52 -17.56
CA SER A 229 10.56 -6.29 -17.05
C SER A 229 9.38 -5.76 -17.89
N HIS A 230 9.26 -6.19 -19.16
CA HIS A 230 8.24 -5.64 -20.06
C HIS A 230 6.85 -6.28 -19.93
N PHE A 231 6.72 -7.45 -19.30
CA PHE A 231 5.43 -8.15 -19.20
C PHE A 231 4.50 -7.57 -18.12
N ILE A 232 5.05 -7.05 -17.02
CA ILE A 232 4.23 -6.55 -15.89
C ILE A 232 3.58 -5.19 -16.23
N ALA A 233 4.30 -4.32 -16.94
CA ALA A 233 3.76 -3.03 -17.37
C ALA A 233 2.63 -3.15 -18.43
N ALA A 234 2.67 -4.18 -19.27
CA ALA A 234 1.63 -4.45 -20.26
C ALA A 234 0.36 -5.05 -19.62
N ALA A 235 0.50 -5.89 -18.59
CA ALA A 235 -0.63 -6.50 -17.88
C ALA A 235 -1.44 -5.46 -17.07
N LEU A 236 -0.78 -4.50 -16.43
CA LEU A 236 -1.46 -3.44 -15.67
C LEU A 236 -2.19 -2.43 -16.57
N ARG A 237 -1.72 -2.22 -17.82
CA ARG A 237 -2.38 -1.34 -18.79
C ARG A 237 -3.71 -1.93 -19.30
N ARG A 238 -3.76 -3.24 -19.55
CA ARG A 238 -5.00 -3.94 -19.97
C ARG A 238 -6.10 -3.94 -18.91
N ILE A 239 -5.76 -4.00 -17.62
CA ILE A 239 -6.75 -3.93 -16.53
C ILE A 239 -7.39 -2.53 -16.46
N ARG A 240 -6.63 -1.48 -16.78
CA ARG A 240 -7.12 -0.09 -16.79
C ARG A 240 -8.00 0.22 -18.00
N GLU A 241 -7.67 -0.34 -19.16
CA GLU A 241 -8.42 -0.11 -20.40
C GLU A 241 -9.68 -1.00 -20.49
N GLY A 242 -9.71 -2.16 -19.81
CA GLY A 242 -10.85 -3.08 -19.80
C GLY A 242 -12.03 -2.68 -18.90
N GLN A 243 -11.92 -1.61 -18.10
CA GLN A 243 -13.02 -1.13 -17.22
C GLN A 243 -13.89 -0.03 -17.83
N GLN A 244 -13.65 0.41 -19.07
CA GLN A 244 -14.39 1.52 -19.69
C GLN A 244 -15.52 1.11 -20.66
N HIS A 245 -15.86 -0.18 -20.81
CA HIS A 245 -16.78 -0.61 -21.87
C HIS A 245 -18.07 -1.35 -21.46
N ASP A 246 -18.48 -1.30 -20.19
CA ASP A 246 -19.84 -1.72 -19.80
C ASP A 246 -20.71 -0.49 -19.45
N ALA A 247 -20.89 0.38 -20.45
CA ALA A 247 -22.03 1.29 -20.46
C ALA A 247 -23.27 0.47 -20.83
N ILE A 248 -24.09 0.14 -19.83
CA ILE A 248 -25.41 -0.46 -19.99
C ILE A 248 -26.24 0.50 -20.86
N PRO A 249 -26.73 0.10 -22.05
CA PRO A 249 -27.62 0.94 -22.84
C PRO A 249 -28.97 1.09 -22.12
N ASP A 250 -29.41 2.34 -22.00
CA ASP A 250 -30.67 2.74 -21.38
C ASP A 250 -31.85 2.27 -22.27
N PRO A 251 -32.75 1.37 -21.81
CA PRO A 251 -33.79 0.77 -22.65
C PRO A 251 -35.05 1.64 -22.80
N SER A 252 -34.92 2.97 -22.81
CA SER A 252 -36.06 3.87 -22.95
C SER A 252 -35.75 5.05 -23.86
N SER A 253 -35.82 4.80 -25.17
CA SER A 253 -35.99 5.84 -26.20
C SER A 253 -36.67 5.23 -27.42
N ASP A 254 -37.97 4.99 -27.31
CA ASP A 254 -38.88 4.84 -28.45
C ASP A 254 -40.20 5.54 -28.09
N THR A 255 -40.35 6.76 -28.61
CA THR A 255 -41.63 7.45 -28.89
C THR A 255 -41.43 8.31 -30.11
#